data_AF-A0A4P6MJ49-F1
#
_entry.id   AF-A0A4P6MJ49-F1
#
_cell.length_a   1.000
_cell.length_b   1.000
_cell.length_c   1.000
_cell.angle_alpha   90.00
_cell.angle_beta   90.00
_cell.angle_gamma   90.00
#
_symmetry.space_group_name_H-M   'P 1'
#
loop_
_entity.id
_entity.type
_entity.pdbx_description
1 polymer ?
#
loop_
_entity_poly.entity_id
_entity_poly.type
_entity_poly.pdbx_seq_one_letter_code
_entity_poly.pdbx_strand_id
1 'polypeptide(L)'
;MQIYAKEHVVLAKIETTYGTDPSPVGGDGMVVYDFSVNPMEGEDEERDLDLPDMAASGTIPNGLHAKVKFKVEMAGSGTPGTPPAWSAFMRACGVAETITATTSVDYTPVGSGHESAALYYWKGTTLQKLLGMRGTVMFDFTSQKRPFLEFDMTALYAEPEEEAVVEPSSLGLFQRPLAVGLINTPAFTIDDVDLPMRMTKFTLANTVEARLLVNLEEVRITGRRPLIEATVDAVPLGTFNPFEKAASAEGVPLILRHGREAGNIVRLRADNCQILRVPELAENQNQVEWPLTLRPRGNGTDEWSLLLT
;
A
#
# COMPACT_ATOMS: atom_id res chain seq x y z
N MET A 1 4.26 -27.58 -22.61
CA MET A 1 5.13 -26.38 -22.70
C MET A 1 5.64 -26.08 -21.29
N GLN A 2 6.90 -25.69 -21.11
CA GLN A 2 7.42 -25.36 -19.79
C GLN A 2 6.94 -23.96 -19.39
N ILE A 3 6.41 -23.80 -18.17
CA ILE A 3 5.97 -22.51 -17.63
C ILE A 3 7.12 -21.92 -16.82
N TYR A 4 7.59 -20.73 -17.19
CA TYR A 4 8.75 -20.10 -16.54
C TYR A 4 8.32 -19.25 -15.34
N ALA A 5 9.01 -19.43 -14.20
CA ALA A 5 8.72 -18.72 -12.97
C ALA A 5 8.94 -17.19 -13.06
N LYS A 6 9.74 -16.70 -14.00
CA LYS A 6 9.97 -15.26 -14.20
C LYS A 6 8.95 -14.59 -15.11
N GLU A 7 8.36 -15.34 -16.03
CA GLU A 7 7.35 -14.83 -16.95
C GLU A 7 6.02 -14.75 -16.22
N HIS A 8 5.49 -13.54 -16.15
CA HIS A 8 4.15 -13.26 -15.68
C HIS A 8 3.69 -11.90 -16.21
N VAL A 9 2.38 -11.75 -16.33
CA VAL A 9 1.74 -10.48 -16.70
C VAL A 9 0.78 -10.11 -15.60
N VAL A 10 0.79 -8.82 -15.23
CA VAL A 10 -0.13 -8.24 -14.24
C VAL A 10 -0.87 -7.08 -14.88
N LEU A 11 -2.19 -7.13 -14.84
CA LEU A 11 -3.06 -5.99 -15.15
C LEU A 11 -3.93 -5.68 -13.93
N ALA A 12 -4.27 -4.42 -13.69
CA ALA A 12 -5.20 -4.07 -12.62
C ALA A 12 -6.07 -2.87 -12.95
N LYS A 13 -7.33 -2.92 -12.53
CA LYS A 13 -8.36 -1.91 -12.84
C LYS A 13 -9.34 -1.78 -11.69
N ILE A 14 -9.88 -0.58 -11.47
CA ILE A 14 -10.93 -0.35 -10.48
C ILE A 14 -12.24 -1.01 -10.91
N GLU A 15 -12.92 -1.64 -9.97
CA GLU A 15 -14.25 -2.20 -10.17
C GLU A 15 -15.31 -1.10 -10.10
N THR A 16 -16.24 -1.07 -11.05
CA THR A 16 -17.42 -0.19 -10.96
C THR A 16 -18.45 -0.73 -9.99
N THR A 17 -18.53 -2.06 -9.86
CA THR A 17 -19.40 -2.77 -8.92
C THR A 17 -18.57 -3.84 -8.24
N TYR A 18 -18.67 -3.91 -6.91
CA TYR A 18 -17.86 -4.82 -6.10
C TYR A 18 -17.95 -6.27 -6.58
N GLY A 19 -16.81 -6.93 -6.76
CA GLY A 19 -16.72 -8.34 -7.16
C GLY A 19 -17.19 -8.61 -8.59
N THR A 20 -17.41 -7.56 -9.39
CA THR A 20 -17.78 -7.68 -10.80
C THR A 20 -16.59 -7.36 -11.68
N ASP A 21 -16.28 -8.29 -12.58
CA ASP A 21 -15.15 -8.21 -13.47
C ASP A 21 -15.15 -6.93 -14.35
N PRO A 22 -14.17 -6.03 -14.21
CA PRO A 22 -14.07 -4.81 -15.00
C PRO A 22 -13.33 -5.01 -16.34
N SER A 23 -12.89 -6.24 -16.64
CA SER A 23 -12.12 -6.64 -17.82
C SER A 23 -10.93 -5.71 -18.11
N PRO A 24 -9.84 -5.81 -17.33
CA PRO A 24 -8.59 -5.09 -17.59
C PRO A 24 -8.08 -5.38 -19.01
N VAL A 25 -7.59 -4.34 -19.69
CA VAL A 25 -7.01 -4.42 -21.04
C VAL A 25 -5.53 -4.09 -21.01
N GLY A 26 -4.83 -4.20 -22.13
CA GLY A 26 -3.38 -3.89 -22.18
C GLY A 26 -3.01 -2.48 -21.68
N GLY A 27 -3.94 -1.53 -21.64
CA GLY A 27 -3.74 -0.20 -21.05
C GLY A 27 -3.66 -0.20 -19.51
N ASP A 28 -4.05 -1.28 -18.87
CA ASP A 28 -4.11 -1.46 -17.40
C ASP A 28 -2.89 -2.24 -16.87
N GLY A 29 -1.79 -2.28 -17.64
CA GLY A 29 -0.57 -2.99 -17.27
C GLY A 29 0.13 -2.44 -16.05
N MET A 30 0.64 -3.33 -15.19
CA MET A 30 1.27 -2.98 -13.93
C MET A 30 2.73 -3.43 -13.87
N VAL A 31 3.63 -2.54 -13.44
CA VAL A 31 5.02 -2.89 -13.11
C VAL A 31 5.10 -3.16 -11.61
N VAL A 32 5.38 -4.41 -11.24
CA VAL A 32 5.42 -4.89 -9.86
C VAL A 32 6.77 -5.53 -9.52
N TYR A 33 7.15 -5.44 -8.26
CA TYR A 33 8.34 -6.06 -7.68
C TYR A 33 7.93 -7.00 -6.56
N ASP A 34 8.75 -8.03 -6.31
CA ASP A 34 8.51 -9.03 -5.27
C ASP A 34 7.08 -9.59 -5.28
N PHE A 35 6.53 -9.83 -6.48
CA PHE A 35 5.15 -10.28 -6.66
C PHE A 35 4.98 -11.70 -6.13
N SER A 36 4.07 -11.85 -5.16
CA SER A 36 3.70 -13.12 -4.54
C SER A 36 2.19 -13.23 -4.49
N VAL A 37 1.66 -14.34 -5.00
CA VAL A 37 0.23 -14.66 -4.98
C VAL A 37 0.01 -15.99 -4.27
N ASN A 38 -0.89 -15.97 -3.29
CA ASN A 38 -1.45 -17.16 -2.68
C ASN A 38 -2.89 -17.28 -3.23
N PRO A 39 -3.10 -18.12 -4.26
CA PRO A 39 -4.34 -18.11 -5.03
C PRO A 39 -5.53 -18.69 -4.28
N MET A 40 -5.30 -19.58 -3.31
CA MET A 40 -6.35 -20.34 -2.63
C MET A 40 -5.96 -20.51 -1.16
N GLU A 41 -6.18 -19.47 -0.37
CA GLU A 41 -6.10 -19.48 1.09
C GLU A 41 -7.47 -19.83 1.67
N GLY A 42 -7.50 -20.55 2.79
CA GLY A 42 -8.74 -20.96 3.45
C GLY A 42 -8.48 -21.82 4.67
N GLU A 43 -9.54 -22.47 5.14
CA GLU A 43 -9.51 -23.43 6.24
C GLU A 43 -9.95 -24.79 5.73
N ASP A 44 -9.34 -25.86 6.23
CA ASP A 44 -9.73 -27.23 5.92
C ASP A 44 -10.56 -27.80 7.08
N GLU A 45 -11.81 -28.17 6.82
CA GLU A 45 -12.66 -28.87 7.78
C GLU A 45 -12.46 -30.38 7.63
N GLU A 46 -12.02 -31.04 8.71
CA GLU A 46 -11.87 -32.49 8.74
C GLU A 46 -13.25 -33.17 8.70
N ARG A 47 -13.38 -34.23 7.89
CA ARG A 47 -14.66 -34.93 7.74
C ARG A 47 -14.93 -35.99 8.81
N ASP A 48 -13.94 -36.34 9.63
CA ASP A 48 -14.00 -37.32 10.73
C ASP A 48 -14.94 -38.51 10.46
N LEU A 49 -14.76 -39.17 9.31
CA LEU A 49 -15.63 -40.26 8.90
C LEU A 49 -15.30 -41.52 9.72
N ASP A 50 -16.32 -42.11 10.34
CA ASP A 50 -16.22 -43.44 10.95
C ASP A 50 -16.11 -44.51 9.86
N LEU A 51 -14.88 -44.74 9.39
CA LEU A 51 -14.56 -45.79 8.43
C LEU A 51 -14.28 -47.12 9.16
N PRO A 52 -14.65 -48.27 8.55
CA PRO A 52 -14.33 -49.59 9.11
C PRO A 52 -12.83 -49.94 8.96
N ASP A 53 -12.06 -49.10 8.29
CA ASP A 53 -10.61 -49.19 8.16
C ASP A 53 -9.91 -48.05 8.94
N MET A 54 -8.58 -48.14 9.08
CA MET A 54 -7.77 -47.11 9.75
C MET A 54 -7.31 -46.01 8.76
N ALA A 55 -8.00 -45.81 7.63
CA ALA A 55 -7.58 -44.84 6.63
C ALA A 55 -7.91 -43.40 7.08
N ALA A 56 -7.13 -42.44 6.59
CA ALA A 56 -7.39 -41.02 6.85
C ALA A 56 -8.66 -40.54 6.13
N SER A 57 -9.43 -39.71 6.81
CA SER A 57 -10.57 -38.99 6.21
C SER A 57 -10.09 -37.81 5.38
N GLY A 58 -10.81 -37.48 4.30
CA GLY A 58 -10.54 -36.27 3.53
C GLY A 58 -10.99 -35.00 4.27
N THR A 59 -10.58 -33.84 3.76
CA THR A 59 -11.00 -32.51 4.25
C THR A 59 -11.96 -31.82 3.28
N ILE A 60 -12.66 -30.79 3.76
CA ILE A 60 -13.49 -29.90 2.94
C ILE A 60 -12.88 -28.49 3.04
N PRO A 61 -12.43 -27.89 1.93
CA PRO A 61 -11.93 -26.52 1.94
C PRO A 61 -13.09 -25.55 2.16
N ASN A 62 -12.90 -24.60 3.07
CA ASN A 62 -13.83 -23.56 3.44
C ASN A 62 -13.14 -22.19 3.49
N GLY A 63 -13.91 -21.12 3.37
CA GLY A 63 -13.40 -19.75 3.50
C GLY A 63 -12.37 -19.36 2.42
N LEU A 64 -12.55 -19.87 1.19
CA LEU A 64 -11.59 -19.65 0.11
C LEU A 64 -11.47 -18.18 -0.28
N HIS A 65 -10.25 -17.66 -0.26
CA HIS A 65 -9.90 -16.30 -0.69
C HIS A 65 -8.48 -16.28 -1.27
N ALA A 66 -8.16 -15.21 -2.01
CA ALA A 66 -6.82 -15.01 -2.55
C ALA A 66 -6.09 -13.89 -1.78
N LYS A 67 -4.78 -14.03 -1.62
CA LYS A 67 -3.89 -12.97 -1.10
C LYS A 67 -2.80 -12.66 -2.10
N VAL A 68 -2.49 -11.39 -2.28
CA VAL A 68 -1.41 -10.94 -3.15
C VAL A 68 -0.60 -9.85 -2.47
N LYS A 69 0.72 -10.00 -2.55
CA LYS A 69 1.69 -9.03 -2.03
C LYS A 69 2.64 -8.63 -3.13
N PHE A 70 2.90 -7.34 -3.25
CA PHE A 70 3.81 -6.81 -4.26
C PHE A 70 4.24 -5.40 -3.89
N LYS A 71 5.27 -4.91 -4.57
CA LYS A 71 5.75 -3.53 -4.45
C LYS A 71 5.66 -2.81 -5.77
N VAL A 72 5.43 -1.51 -5.72
CA VAL A 72 5.49 -0.62 -6.87
C VAL A 72 6.42 0.53 -6.55
N GLU A 73 7.25 0.94 -7.51
CA GLU A 73 8.10 2.12 -7.35
C GLU A 73 7.23 3.38 -7.21
N MET A 74 7.51 4.18 -6.18
CA MET A 74 6.72 5.37 -5.92
C MET A 74 7.25 6.55 -6.74
N ALA A 75 6.58 6.82 -7.86
CA ALA A 75 6.79 8.01 -8.68
C ALA A 75 5.44 8.66 -9.02
N GLY A 76 5.46 9.96 -9.30
CA GLY A 76 4.31 10.64 -9.88
C GLY A 76 4.04 10.18 -11.33
N SER A 77 2.99 10.71 -11.95
CA SER A 77 2.62 10.39 -13.32
C SER A 77 3.50 11.07 -14.37
N GLY A 78 4.30 12.06 -13.96
CA GLY A 78 5.06 12.94 -14.85
C GLY A 78 4.23 14.09 -15.43
N THR A 79 2.92 14.16 -15.16
CA THR A 79 2.05 15.27 -15.59
C THR A 79 1.13 15.73 -14.45
N PRO A 80 1.14 17.02 -14.07
CA PRO A 80 0.26 17.55 -13.03
C PRO A 80 -1.23 17.28 -13.31
N GLY A 81 -1.98 16.92 -12.27
CA GLY A 81 -3.40 16.59 -12.38
C GLY A 81 -3.70 15.29 -13.14
N THR A 82 -2.70 14.44 -13.39
CA THR A 82 -2.88 13.09 -13.94
C THR A 82 -2.54 12.06 -12.85
N PRO A 83 -3.45 11.10 -12.55
CA PRO A 83 -3.15 10.01 -11.63
C PRO A 83 -1.95 9.17 -12.06
N PRO A 84 -1.09 8.74 -11.13
CA PRO A 84 -0.04 7.76 -11.38
C PRO A 84 -0.65 6.37 -11.65
N ALA A 85 0.11 5.53 -12.35
CA ALA A 85 -0.34 4.20 -12.75
C ALA A 85 -0.72 3.28 -11.56
N TRP A 86 -0.15 3.51 -10.37
CA TRP A 86 -0.45 2.75 -9.16
C TRP A 86 -1.73 3.18 -8.42
N SER A 87 -2.43 4.21 -8.90
CA SER A 87 -3.61 4.80 -8.24
C SER A 87 -4.69 3.75 -7.92
N ALA A 88 -4.93 2.79 -8.82
CA ALA A 88 -5.97 1.78 -8.62
C ALA A 88 -5.77 0.99 -7.31
N PHE A 89 -4.52 0.67 -6.95
CA PHE A 89 -4.23 -0.05 -5.71
C PHE A 89 -4.41 0.82 -4.49
N MET A 90 -4.05 2.11 -4.57
CA MET A 90 -4.28 3.06 -3.49
C MET A 90 -5.77 3.23 -3.17
N ARG A 91 -6.61 3.33 -4.20
CA ARG A 91 -8.06 3.41 -4.04
C ARG A 91 -8.65 2.15 -3.40
N ALA A 92 -8.16 0.97 -3.80
CA ALA A 92 -8.50 -0.31 -3.16
C ALA A 92 -7.99 -0.44 -1.70
N CYS A 93 -7.09 0.43 -1.25
CA CYS A 93 -6.68 0.56 0.15
C CYS A 93 -7.54 1.56 0.95
N GLY A 94 -8.73 1.93 0.48
CA GLY A 94 -9.64 2.81 1.22
C GLY A 94 -9.20 4.27 1.22
N VAL A 95 -8.63 4.73 0.10
CA VAL A 95 -8.15 6.10 -0.11
C VAL A 95 -8.91 6.72 -1.28
N ALA A 96 -9.53 7.88 -1.09
CA ALA A 96 -10.14 8.62 -2.19
C ALA A 96 -9.07 9.31 -3.04
N GLU A 97 -9.32 9.36 -4.34
CA GLU A 97 -8.55 10.16 -5.30
C GLU A 97 -9.38 11.38 -5.72
N THR A 98 -8.85 12.58 -5.51
CA THR A 98 -9.45 13.83 -5.97
C THR A 98 -8.53 14.51 -6.97
N ILE A 99 -9.00 14.68 -8.20
CA ILE A 99 -8.20 15.25 -9.29
C ILE A 99 -8.56 16.72 -9.47
N THR A 100 -7.58 17.59 -9.28
CA THR A 100 -7.65 18.98 -9.75
C THR A 100 -6.95 19.06 -11.10
N ALA A 101 -7.74 19.15 -12.17
CA ALA A 101 -7.24 19.13 -13.54
C ALA A 101 -6.05 20.06 -13.73
N THR A 102 -5.02 19.56 -14.42
CA THR A 102 -3.75 20.27 -14.72
C THR A 102 -2.95 20.76 -13.50
N THR A 103 -3.38 20.44 -12.28
CA THR A 103 -2.81 21.02 -11.05
C THR A 103 -2.33 19.94 -10.09
N SER A 104 -3.20 19.04 -9.64
CA SER A 104 -2.86 18.08 -8.61
C SER A 104 -3.74 16.83 -8.61
N VAL A 105 -3.25 15.80 -7.95
CA VAL A 105 -4.03 14.64 -7.52
C VAL A 105 -3.84 14.47 -6.02
N ASP A 106 -4.95 14.55 -5.28
CA ASP A 106 -4.98 14.46 -3.82
C ASP A 106 -5.51 13.10 -3.39
N TYR A 107 -4.78 12.44 -2.50
CA TYR A 107 -5.16 11.19 -1.86
C TYR A 107 -5.42 11.40 -0.38
N THR A 108 -6.63 11.09 0.05
CA THR A 108 -7.07 11.21 1.45
C THR A 108 -7.81 9.95 1.87
N PRO A 109 -7.71 9.49 3.13
CA PRO A 109 -8.43 8.31 3.57
C PRO A 109 -9.95 8.53 3.47
N VAL A 110 -10.71 7.45 3.33
CA VAL A 110 -12.19 7.47 3.43
C VAL A 110 -12.67 6.58 4.56
N GLY A 111 -13.79 6.93 5.18
CA GLY A 111 -14.40 6.17 6.28
C GLY A 111 -15.45 5.14 5.84
N SER A 112 -15.93 5.23 4.61
CA SER A 112 -16.93 4.32 4.04
C SER A 112 -16.87 4.41 2.51
N GLY A 113 -17.62 3.56 1.80
CA GLY A 113 -17.63 3.55 0.34
C GLY A 113 -16.28 3.15 -0.25
N HIS A 114 -15.53 2.28 0.44
CA HIS A 114 -14.24 1.80 -0.02
C HIS A 114 -14.36 1.16 -1.40
N GLU A 115 -13.58 1.64 -2.35
CA GLU A 115 -13.53 1.06 -3.68
C GLU A 115 -12.80 -0.30 -3.64
N SER A 116 -12.93 -1.05 -4.72
CA SER A 116 -12.22 -2.31 -4.93
C SER A 116 -11.57 -2.31 -6.31
N ALA A 117 -10.53 -3.12 -6.45
CA ALA A 117 -9.86 -3.33 -7.72
C ALA A 117 -10.00 -4.80 -8.14
N ALA A 118 -9.87 -5.03 -9.44
CA ALA A 118 -9.58 -6.33 -10.01
C ALA A 118 -8.09 -6.38 -10.37
N LEU A 119 -7.43 -7.49 -10.09
CA LEU A 119 -6.07 -7.79 -10.56
C LEU A 119 -6.11 -9.08 -11.36
N TYR A 120 -5.57 -9.04 -12.56
CA TYR A 120 -5.37 -10.21 -13.40
C TYR A 120 -3.90 -10.57 -13.38
N TYR A 121 -3.62 -11.85 -13.16
CA TYR A 121 -2.28 -12.41 -13.13
C TYR A 121 -2.21 -13.61 -14.08
N TRP A 122 -1.34 -13.53 -15.08
CA TRP A 122 -1.05 -14.67 -15.97
C TRP A 122 0.26 -15.35 -15.58
N LYS A 123 0.24 -16.68 -15.60
CA LYS A 123 1.41 -17.54 -15.49
C LYS A 123 1.44 -18.54 -16.64
N GLY A 124 2.16 -18.21 -17.70
CA GLY A 124 1.93 -18.86 -18.99
C GLY A 124 0.55 -18.43 -19.51
N THR A 125 -0.31 -19.36 -19.86
CA THR A 125 -1.70 -19.11 -20.27
C THR A 125 -2.71 -19.25 -19.12
N THR A 126 -2.27 -19.72 -17.95
CA THR A 126 -3.14 -19.79 -16.77
C THR A 126 -3.35 -18.39 -16.21
N LEU A 127 -4.60 -17.95 -16.19
CA LEU A 127 -5.06 -16.67 -15.66
C LEU A 127 -5.68 -16.88 -14.27
N GLN A 128 -5.29 -16.03 -13.33
CA GLN A 128 -5.94 -15.84 -12.04
C GLN A 128 -6.57 -14.46 -11.99
N LYS A 129 -7.89 -14.41 -11.78
CA LYS A 129 -8.67 -13.19 -11.60
C LYS A 129 -8.88 -12.96 -10.11
N LEU A 130 -8.34 -11.87 -9.58
CA LEU A 130 -8.51 -11.45 -8.20
C LEU A 130 -9.53 -10.30 -8.18
N LEU A 131 -10.79 -10.62 -7.92
CA LEU A 131 -11.90 -9.66 -7.89
C LEU A 131 -12.20 -9.19 -6.46
N GLY A 132 -12.88 -8.06 -6.33
CA GLY A 132 -13.27 -7.52 -5.02
C GLY A 132 -12.07 -7.17 -4.14
N MET A 133 -10.91 -6.89 -4.74
CA MET A 133 -9.65 -6.78 -4.03
C MET A 133 -9.59 -5.50 -3.21
N ARG A 134 -9.26 -5.64 -1.92
CA ARG A 134 -9.00 -4.54 -0.98
C ARG A 134 -7.79 -4.87 -0.11
N GLY A 135 -7.11 -3.86 0.42
CA GLY A 135 -5.88 -4.10 1.14
C GLY A 135 -5.36 -2.95 2.00
N THR A 136 -4.08 -3.03 2.33
CA THR A 136 -3.30 -1.97 2.99
C THR A 136 -2.05 -1.66 2.18
N VAL A 137 -1.53 -0.43 2.33
CA VAL A 137 -0.26 -0.01 1.74
C VAL A 137 0.70 0.53 2.80
N MET A 138 2.00 0.33 2.54
CA MET A 138 3.10 0.96 3.25
C MET A 138 3.98 1.75 2.26
N PHE A 139 4.25 3.00 2.58
CA PHE A 139 5.18 3.88 1.87
C PHE A 139 6.55 3.76 2.52
N ASP A 140 7.60 3.45 1.75
CA ASP A 140 8.98 3.39 2.23
C ASP A 140 9.82 4.50 1.58
N PHE A 141 10.25 5.45 2.40
CA PHE A 141 11.23 6.48 2.05
C PHE A 141 12.54 6.26 2.80
N THR A 142 13.33 5.29 2.35
CA THR A 142 14.69 5.06 2.88
C THR A 142 15.73 5.86 2.10
N SER A 143 16.56 6.63 2.80
CA SER A 143 17.66 7.41 2.23
C SER A 143 18.59 6.54 1.37
N GLN A 144 19.07 7.11 0.25
CA GLN A 144 19.91 6.46 -0.76
C GLN A 144 19.26 5.26 -1.47
N LYS A 145 17.95 5.03 -1.27
CA LYS A 145 17.16 4.03 -2.01
C LYS A 145 16.08 4.71 -2.83
N ARG A 146 15.49 3.95 -3.76
CA ARG A 146 14.28 4.38 -4.47
C ARG A 146 13.06 4.13 -3.57
N PRO A 147 12.10 5.05 -3.49
CA PRO A 147 10.93 4.86 -2.65
C PRO A 147 9.98 3.80 -3.24
N PHE A 148 9.31 3.05 -2.36
CA PHE A 148 8.37 2.00 -2.73
C PHE A 148 7.02 2.16 -2.05
N LEU A 149 5.97 1.70 -2.73
CA LEU A 149 4.67 1.36 -2.18
C LEU A 149 4.60 -0.16 -2.04
N GLU A 150 4.44 -0.67 -0.84
CA GLU A 150 4.28 -2.10 -0.57
C GLU A 150 2.81 -2.39 -0.28
N PHE A 151 2.18 -3.22 -1.11
CA PHE A 151 0.77 -3.57 -1.02
C PHE A 151 0.60 -4.98 -0.46
N ASP A 152 -0.36 -5.14 0.45
CA ASP A 152 -0.85 -6.42 0.95
C ASP A 152 -2.37 -6.43 0.76
N MET A 153 -2.82 -7.26 -0.17
CA MET A 153 -4.19 -7.23 -0.69
C MET A 153 -4.86 -8.59 -0.53
N THR A 154 -6.15 -8.56 -0.23
CA THR A 154 -7.04 -9.73 -0.16
C THR A 154 -8.11 -9.59 -1.22
N ALA A 155 -8.43 -10.68 -1.91
CA ALA A 155 -9.44 -10.74 -2.96
C ALA A 155 -10.34 -11.97 -2.78
N LEU A 156 -11.48 -11.97 -3.47
CA LEU A 156 -12.33 -13.16 -3.57
C LEU A 156 -11.62 -14.24 -4.37
N TYR A 157 -11.85 -15.50 -3.99
CA TYR A 157 -11.36 -16.63 -4.77
C TYR A 157 -12.12 -16.74 -6.09
N ALA A 158 -11.38 -16.92 -7.18
CA ALA A 158 -11.91 -17.33 -8.46
C ALA A 158 -11.06 -18.50 -8.97
N GLU A 159 -11.71 -19.49 -9.57
CA GLU A 159 -11.01 -20.64 -10.14
C GLU A 159 -10.08 -20.18 -11.27
N PRO A 160 -8.79 -20.58 -11.27
CA PRO A 160 -7.90 -20.27 -12.37
C PRO A 160 -8.39 -20.90 -13.68
N GLU A 161 -8.26 -20.16 -14.78
CA GLU A 161 -8.67 -20.62 -16.12
C GLU A 161 -7.57 -20.41 -17.15
N GLU A 162 -7.66 -21.09 -18.29
CA GLU A 162 -6.74 -20.90 -19.40
C GLU A 162 -7.26 -19.79 -20.31
N GLU A 163 -6.52 -18.69 -20.41
CA GLU A 163 -6.88 -17.53 -21.23
C GLU A 163 -5.65 -17.02 -22.00
N ALA A 164 -5.86 -16.46 -23.19
CA ALA A 164 -4.78 -15.83 -23.93
C ALA A 164 -4.21 -14.64 -23.15
N VAL A 165 -2.89 -14.54 -23.08
CA VAL A 165 -2.21 -13.42 -22.41
C VAL A 165 -2.55 -12.11 -23.11
N VAL A 166 -2.98 -11.12 -22.35
CA VAL A 166 -3.17 -9.76 -22.82
C VAL A 166 -1.86 -8.99 -22.66
N GLU A 167 -1.28 -8.54 -23.78
CA GLU A 167 0.00 -7.83 -23.76
C GLU A 167 -0.13 -6.42 -23.12
N PRO A 168 0.66 -6.11 -22.08
CA PRO A 168 0.70 -4.77 -21.50
C PRO A 168 1.25 -3.73 -22.49
N SER A 169 0.52 -2.64 -22.67
CA SER A 169 0.85 -1.53 -23.57
C SER A 169 1.19 -0.22 -22.83
N SER A 170 0.96 -0.16 -21.51
CA SER A 170 1.06 1.06 -20.70
C SER A 170 2.19 1.06 -19.67
N LEU A 171 3.13 0.12 -19.75
CA LEU A 171 4.25 0.03 -18.78
C LEU A 171 5.10 1.32 -18.73
N GLY A 172 5.12 2.12 -19.80
CA GLY A 172 5.78 3.43 -19.82
C GLY A 172 5.12 4.52 -18.98
N LEU A 173 3.92 4.29 -18.43
CA LEU A 173 3.28 5.20 -17.47
C LEU A 173 3.97 5.16 -16.10
N PHE A 174 4.72 4.10 -15.78
CA PHE A 174 5.55 4.02 -14.58
C PHE A 174 6.81 4.85 -14.78
N GLN A 175 6.82 6.04 -14.19
CA GLN A 175 7.97 6.92 -14.22
C GLN A 175 9.13 6.35 -13.42
N ARG A 176 10.36 6.60 -13.87
CA ARG A 176 11.56 6.24 -13.11
C ARG A 176 11.59 7.05 -11.81
N PRO A 177 11.61 6.42 -10.62
CA PRO A 177 11.61 7.13 -9.36
C PRO A 177 12.97 7.80 -9.10
N LEU A 178 12.93 8.91 -8.37
CA LEU A 178 14.11 9.57 -7.86
C LEU A 178 14.56 8.87 -6.57
N ALA A 179 15.88 8.73 -6.37
CA ALA A 179 16.39 8.20 -5.10
C ALA A 179 16.12 9.22 -3.97
N VAL A 180 15.73 8.73 -2.80
CA VAL A 180 15.56 9.55 -1.59
C VAL A 180 16.91 10.10 -1.16
N GLY A 181 16.97 11.40 -0.93
CA GLY A 181 18.18 12.11 -0.50
C GLY A 181 18.00 13.62 -0.61
N LEU A 182 18.95 14.40 -0.10
CA LEU A 182 18.83 15.85 0.08
C LEU A 182 18.30 16.61 -1.15
N ILE A 183 18.78 16.26 -2.34
CA ILE A 183 18.39 16.93 -3.60
C ILE A 183 16.95 16.60 -4.01
N ASN A 184 16.52 15.36 -3.79
CA ASN A 184 15.23 14.85 -4.28
C ASN A 184 14.15 14.82 -3.20
N THR A 185 14.52 14.96 -1.92
CA THR A 185 13.61 15.06 -0.78
C THR A 185 13.90 16.36 -0.03
N PRO A 186 13.54 17.52 -0.62
CA PRO A 186 13.95 18.82 -0.11
C PRO A 186 13.23 19.29 1.16
N ALA A 187 12.21 18.56 1.64
CA ALA A 187 11.56 18.88 2.91
C ALA A 187 11.23 17.59 3.67
N PHE A 188 11.69 17.52 4.91
CA PHE A 188 11.24 16.58 5.92
C PHE A 188 11.21 17.32 7.26
N THR A 189 10.01 17.58 7.77
CA THR A 189 9.82 18.26 9.05
C THR A 189 8.95 17.47 9.99
N ILE A 190 9.27 17.55 11.28
CA ILE A 190 8.40 17.14 12.37
C ILE A 190 8.31 18.35 13.30
N ASP A 191 7.10 18.77 13.65
CA ASP A 191 6.87 19.97 14.45
C ASP A 191 7.50 21.24 13.83
N ASP A 192 7.44 21.34 12.50
CA ASP A 192 8.08 22.42 11.72
C ASP A 192 9.62 22.52 11.90
N VAL A 193 10.25 21.51 12.50
CA VAL A 193 11.71 21.41 12.60
C VAL A 193 12.25 20.52 11.48
N ASP A 194 13.19 21.05 10.70
CA ASP A 194 13.94 20.27 9.70
C ASP A 194 14.87 19.26 10.40
N LEU A 195 14.64 17.97 10.15
CA LEU A 195 15.42 16.89 10.75
C LEU A 195 16.12 16.07 9.65
N PRO A 196 17.42 15.76 9.79
CA PRO A 196 18.07 14.82 8.88
C PRO A 196 17.41 13.44 9.01
N MET A 197 16.79 12.99 7.92
CA MET A 197 16.01 11.76 7.89
C MET A 197 16.81 10.64 7.23
N ARG A 198 16.95 9.51 7.94
CA ARG A 198 17.48 8.28 7.34
C ARG A 198 16.39 7.44 6.68
N MET A 199 15.23 7.34 7.32
CA MET A 199 14.11 6.56 6.79
C MET A 199 12.79 7.10 7.34
N THR A 200 11.76 7.12 6.50
CA THR A 200 10.37 7.24 6.94
C THR A 200 9.54 6.14 6.29
N LYS A 201 8.85 5.36 7.11
CA LYS A 201 7.82 4.42 6.68
C LYS A 201 6.46 4.91 7.13
N PHE A 202 5.50 4.96 6.22
CA PHE A 202 4.13 5.28 6.55
C PHE A 202 3.24 4.10 6.18
N THR A 203 2.56 3.50 7.16
CA THR A 203 1.67 2.35 6.94
C THR A 203 0.24 2.77 7.25
N LEU A 204 -0.69 2.55 6.31
CA LEU A 204 -2.12 2.81 6.54
C LEU A 204 -2.69 1.90 7.64
N ALA A 205 -2.16 0.67 7.70
CA ALA A 205 -2.53 -0.35 8.66
C ALA A 205 -4.04 -0.59 8.69
N ASN A 206 -4.61 -0.85 7.51
CA ASN A 206 -6.00 -1.25 7.37
C ASN A 206 -6.21 -2.65 7.95
N THR A 207 -7.32 -2.85 8.65
CA THR A 207 -7.83 -4.16 9.03
C THR A 207 -8.70 -4.67 7.87
N VAL A 208 -8.23 -5.69 7.17
CA VAL A 208 -8.86 -6.25 5.97
C VAL A 208 -9.37 -7.66 6.29
N GLU A 209 -10.66 -7.88 6.15
CA GLU A 209 -11.33 -9.12 6.53
C GLU A 209 -12.13 -9.68 5.35
N ALA A 210 -11.90 -10.95 5.02
CA ALA A 210 -12.77 -11.71 4.12
C ALA A 210 -13.99 -12.19 4.90
N ARG A 211 -15.16 -11.68 4.54
CA ARG A 211 -16.46 -12.05 5.10
C ARG A 211 -17.17 -12.94 4.09
N LEU A 212 -17.06 -14.25 4.33
CA LEU A 212 -17.58 -15.30 3.45
C LEU A 212 -18.77 -15.97 4.13
N LEU A 213 -19.97 -15.42 3.91
CA LEU A 213 -21.22 -15.86 4.52
C LEU A 213 -22.20 -16.36 3.45
N VAL A 214 -23.19 -17.14 3.86
CA VAL A 214 -24.31 -17.51 2.97
C VAL A 214 -25.01 -16.25 2.46
N ASN A 215 -25.13 -16.10 1.14
CA ASN A 215 -25.65 -14.93 0.41
C ASN A 215 -24.77 -13.66 0.41
N LEU A 216 -23.56 -13.70 0.97
CA LEU A 216 -22.68 -12.53 1.00
C LEU A 216 -21.21 -12.95 1.09
N GLU A 217 -20.48 -12.72 0.02
CA GLU A 217 -19.02 -12.85 -0.01
C GLU A 217 -18.39 -11.51 -0.35
N GLU A 218 -17.54 -11.01 0.52
CA GLU A 218 -16.85 -9.74 0.32
C GLU A 218 -15.59 -9.63 1.18
N VAL A 219 -14.65 -8.83 0.71
CA VAL A 219 -13.47 -8.39 1.45
C VAL A 219 -13.75 -6.97 1.92
N ARG A 220 -13.71 -6.72 3.22
CA ARG A 220 -14.00 -5.39 3.82
C ARG A 220 -12.79 -4.82 4.52
N ILE A 221 -12.66 -3.51 4.47
CA ILE A 221 -11.81 -2.74 5.38
C ILE A 221 -12.70 -2.37 6.58
N THR A 222 -12.42 -2.93 7.75
CA THR A 222 -13.24 -2.75 8.97
C THR A 222 -12.69 -1.67 9.91
N GLY A 223 -11.42 -1.33 9.72
CA GLY A 223 -10.75 -0.29 10.49
C GLY A 223 -9.42 0.08 9.87
N ARG A 224 -8.80 1.13 10.39
CA ARG A 224 -7.44 1.53 10.04
C ARG A 224 -6.78 2.18 11.24
N ARG A 225 -5.47 1.97 11.40
CA ARG A 225 -4.70 2.59 12.47
C ARG A 225 -3.34 3.06 11.94
N PRO A 226 -3.32 4.15 11.16
CA PRO A 226 -2.12 4.60 10.47
C PRO A 226 -0.96 4.83 11.44
N LEU A 227 0.24 4.48 10.98
CA LEU A 227 1.47 4.56 11.75
C LEU A 227 2.59 5.10 10.86
N ILE A 228 3.29 6.11 11.35
CA ILE A 228 4.51 6.62 10.73
C ILE A 228 5.69 6.24 11.62
N GLU A 229 6.71 5.63 11.03
CA GLU A 229 7.98 5.34 11.67
C GLU A 229 9.04 6.17 10.96
N ALA A 230 9.72 7.06 11.69
CA ALA A 230 10.79 7.89 11.16
C ALA A 230 12.07 7.67 11.97
N THR A 231 13.20 7.47 11.30
CA THR A 231 14.50 7.52 11.97
C THR A 231 15.25 8.77 11.52
N VAL A 232 15.58 9.62 12.48
CA VAL A 232 16.19 10.93 12.28
C VAL A 232 17.44 11.09 13.14
N ASP A 233 18.37 11.95 12.71
CA ASP A 233 19.52 12.30 13.54
C ASP A 233 19.05 13.03 14.81
N ALA A 234 19.63 12.67 15.95
CA ALA A 234 19.37 13.37 17.20
C ALA A 234 19.97 14.79 17.15
N VAL A 235 19.14 15.78 17.45
CA VAL A 235 19.56 17.18 17.63
C VAL A 235 19.54 17.56 19.11
N PRO A 236 20.09 18.72 19.51
CA PRO A 236 19.95 19.18 20.89
C PRO A 236 18.46 19.26 21.31
N LEU A 237 18.14 18.88 22.55
CA LEU A 237 16.75 18.89 23.03
C LEU A 237 16.08 20.28 23.00
N GLY A 238 16.89 21.36 23.06
CA GLY A 238 16.38 22.72 22.88
C GLY A 238 15.95 23.05 21.44
N THR A 239 16.33 22.23 20.46
CA THR A 239 15.90 22.33 19.06
C THR A 239 14.67 21.47 18.81
N PHE A 240 14.69 20.22 19.26
CA PHE A 240 13.55 19.32 19.20
C PHE A 240 13.62 18.32 20.36
N ASN A 241 12.59 18.31 21.20
CA ASN A 241 12.48 17.40 22.35
C ASN A 241 11.39 16.35 22.11
N PRO A 242 11.72 15.19 21.50
CA PRO A 242 10.73 14.15 21.23
C PRO A 242 10.17 13.51 22.51
N PHE A 243 10.91 13.54 23.61
CA PHE A 243 10.49 12.95 24.90
C PHE A 243 9.38 13.76 25.56
N GLU A 244 9.52 15.09 25.56
CA GLU A 244 8.49 16.00 26.08
C GLU A 244 7.21 15.96 25.23
N LYS A 245 7.37 15.89 23.90
CA LYS A 245 6.24 15.72 22.97
C LYS A 245 5.53 14.38 23.18
N ALA A 246 6.28 13.30 23.39
CA ALA A 246 5.71 12.00 23.71
C ALA A 246 4.98 11.99 25.06
N ALA A 247 5.53 12.67 26.08
CA ALA A 247 4.94 12.75 27.42
C ALA A 247 3.67 13.61 27.47
N SER A 248 3.63 14.72 26.72
CA SER A 248 2.47 15.62 26.63
C SER A 248 1.35 15.08 25.74
N ALA A 249 1.66 14.16 24.82
CA ALA A 249 0.74 13.64 23.80
C ALA A 249 0.14 14.73 22.88
N GLU A 250 0.82 15.87 22.79
CA GLU A 250 0.46 16.97 21.89
C GLU A 250 0.58 16.53 20.42
N GLY A 251 -0.25 17.15 19.57
CA GLY A 251 -0.22 16.94 18.13
C GLY A 251 0.85 17.78 17.47
N VAL A 252 1.65 17.18 16.61
CA VAL A 252 2.67 17.88 15.82
C VAL A 252 2.50 17.59 14.33
N PRO A 253 2.75 18.56 13.45
CA PRO A 253 2.74 18.31 12.01
C PRO A 253 3.92 17.46 11.57
N LEU A 254 3.71 16.60 10.57
CA LEU A 254 4.76 15.94 9.80
C LEU A 254 4.55 16.24 8.31
N ILE A 255 5.62 16.70 7.66
CA ILE A 255 5.62 16.97 6.23
C ILE A 255 6.83 16.27 5.60
N LEU A 256 6.59 15.46 4.56
CA LEU A 256 7.63 14.93 3.70
C LEU A 256 7.32 15.32 2.27
N ARG A 257 8.25 16.01 1.61
CA ARG A 257 8.18 16.31 0.17
C ARG A 257 9.32 15.60 -0.55
N HIS A 258 8.94 14.74 -1.49
CA HIS A 258 9.83 14.10 -2.44
C HIS A 258 9.52 14.57 -3.86
N GLY A 259 10.51 14.62 -4.74
CA GLY A 259 10.39 15.12 -6.10
C GLY A 259 10.74 16.59 -6.27
N ARG A 260 11.05 16.97 -7.52
CA ARG A 260 11.58 18.30 -7.88
C ARG A 260 10.73 19.01 -8.93
N GLU A 261 10.24 18.26 -9.91
CA GLU A 261 9.48 18.77 -11.05
C GLU A 261 7.99 18.48 -10.85
N ALA A 262 7.15 19.40 -11.33
CA ALA A 262 5.72 19.20 -11.36
C ALA A 262 5.38 17.94 -12.18
N GLY A 263 4.38 17.19 -11.73
CA GLY A 263 4.00 15.86 -12.18
C GLY A 263 4.72 14.74 -11.42
N ASN A 264 5.79 15.05 -10.69
CA ASN A 264 6.64 14.08 -9.99
C ASN A 264 6.86 14.44 -8.51
N ILE A 265 6.24 15.51 -8.00
CA ILE A 265 6.33 15.85 -6.57
C ILE A 265 5.29 15.03 -5.82
N VAL A 266 5.76 14.28 -4.82
CA VAL A 266 4.96 13.55 -3.84
C VAL A 266 5.09 14.25 -2.50
N ARG A 267 3.99 14.73 -1.94
CA ARG A 267 3.96 15.37 -0.63
C ARG A 267 3.06 14.60 0.32
N LEU A 268 3.66 13.94 1.31
CA LEU A 268 2.96 13.36 2.45
C LEU A 268 2.82 14.43 3.53
N ARG A 269 1.61 14.61 4.04
CA ARG A 269 1.31 15.57 5.11
C ARG A 269 0.38 14.95 6.13
N ALA A 270 0.71 15.09 7.41
CA ALA A 270 -0.14 14.72 8.52
C ALA A 270 -0.03 15.81 9.60
N ASP A 271 -1.06 16.65 9.71
CA ASP A 271 -1.00 17.91 10.49
C ASP A 271 -1.05 17.72 12.01
N ASN A 272 -1.59 16.59 12.47
CA ASN A 272 -1.76 16.30 13.89
C ASN A 272 -1.28 14.88 14.20
N CYS A 273 0.03 14.71 14.27
CA CYS A 273 0.65 13.46 14.68
C CYS A 273 0.96 13.46 16.18
N GLN A 274 0.57 12.41 16.88
CA GLN A 274 1.08 12.17 18.23
C GLN A 274 2.40 11.41 18.15
N ILE A 275 3.47 11.98 18.70
CA ILE A 275 4.71 11.24 18.92
C ILE A 275 4.47 10.24 20.07
N LEU A 276 4.76 8.96 19.83
CA LEU A 276 4.68 7.92 20.84
C LEU A 276 5.98 7.84 21.64
N ARG A 277 6.02 6.97 22.65
CA ARG A 277 7.21 6.78 23.47
C ARG A 277 8.41 6.46 22.58
N VAL A 278 9.45 7.29 22.68
CA VAL A 278 10.73 7.06 22.01
C VAL A 278 11.32 5.74 22.54
N PRO A 279 11.61 4.75 21.68
CA PRO A 279 12.23 3.49 22.07
C PRO A 279 13.73 3.68 22.33
N GLU A 280 14.48 2.58 22.36
CA GLU A 280 15.94 2.61 22.46
C GLU A 280 16.53 3.45 21.32
N LEU A 281 17.54 4.27 21.66
CA LEU A 281 18.22 5.12 20.70
C LEU A 281 18.97 4.27 19.69
N ALA A 282 18.92 4.66 18.42
CA ALA A 282 19.73 4.04 17.38
C ALA A 282 21.09 4.75 17.27
N GLU A 283 22.06 4.07 16.69
CA GLU A 283 23.37 4.64 16.37
C GLU A 283 23.73 4.31 14.93
N ASN A 284 24.30 5.29 14.24
CA ASN A 284 24.81 5.15 12.89
C ASN A 284 25.98 6.13 12.68
N GLN A 285 27.12 5.65 12.19
CA GLN A 285 28.31 6.46 11.93
C GLN A 285 28.79 7.28 13.14
N ASN A 286 28.69 6.71 14.33
CA ASN A 286 28.98 7.33 15.62
C ASN A 286 28.08 8.56 15.92
N GLN A 287 26.90 8.63 15.31
CA GLN A 287 25.86 9.60 15.60
C GLN A 287 24.64 8.90 16.20
N VAL A 288 24.02 9.56 17.17
CA VAL A 288 22.79 9.09 17.79
C VAL A 288 21.62 9.43 16.87
N GLU A 289 20.73 8.48 16.67
CA GLU A 289 19.49 8.64 15.91
C GLU A 289 18.28 8.39 16.82
N TRP A 290 17.21 9.13 16.60
CA TRP A 290 15.91 8.89 17.22
C TRP A 290 15.01 8.05 16.30
N PRO A 291 14.70 6.80 16.68
CA PRO A 291 13.58 6.06 16.09
C PRO A 291 12.27 6.63 16.65
N LEU A 292 11.60 7.47 15.88
CA LEU A 292 10.33 8.08 16.25
C LEU A 292 9.17 7.28 15.66
N THR A 293 8.18 6.98 16.49
CA THR A 293 6.90 6.46 16.03
C THR A 293 5.84 7.54 16.21
N LEU A 294 5.18 7.92 15.12
CA LEU A 294 4.13 8.92 15.11
C LEU A 294 2.80 8.28 14.72
N ARG A 295 1.73 8.70 15.38
CA ARG A 295 0.37 8.30 15.04
C ARG A 295 -0.39 9.51 14.51
N PRO A 296 -0.69 9.56 13.20
CA PRO A 296 -1.59 10.56 12.65
C PRO A 296 -2.96 10.49 13.33
N ARG A 297 -3.50 11.63 13.74
CA ARG A 297 -4.82 11.80 14.33
C ARG A 297 -5.61 12.76 13.46
N GLY A 298 -6.89 12.48 13.30
CA GLY A 298 -7.81 13.32 12.54
C GLY A 298 -9.17 13.41 13.22
N ASN A 299 -9.93 14.43 12.84
CA ASN A 299 -11.36 14.51 13.07
C ASN A 299 -12.08 13.90 11.86
N GLY A 300 -12.19 12.56 11.85
CA GLY A 300 -12.90 11.81 10.80
C GLY A 300 -11.93 11.15 9.81
N THR A 301 -11.67 11.81 8.68
CA THR A 301 -10.86 11.26 7.57
C THR A 301 -9.77 12.21 7.08
N ASP A 302 -9.35 13.14 7.94
CA ASP A 302 -8.34 14.17 7.68
C ASP A 302 -6.99 13.87 8.35
N GLU A 303 -6.78 12.64 8.82
CA GLU A 303 -5.57 12.29 9.57
C GLU A 303 -4.27 12.41 8.75
N TRP A 304 -4.31 12.28 7.43
CA TRP A 304 -3.19 12.47 6.52
C TRP A 304 -3.67 12.77 5.09
N SER A 305 -2.79 13.33 4.28
CA SER A 305 -2.98 13.52 2.84
C SER A 305 -1.69 13.23 2.08
N LEU A 306 -1.84 12.71 0.86
CA LEU A 306 -0.76 12.56 -0.10
C LEU A 306 -1.12 13.36 -1.36
N LEU A 307 -0.41 14.46 -1.56
CA LEU A 307 -0.62 15.37 -2.68
C LEU A 307 0.43 15.10 -3.75
N LEU A 308 -0.02 14.85 -4.98
CA LEU A 308 0.81 14.80 -6.18
C LEU A 308 0.65 16.09 -6.99
N THR A 309 1.77 16.72 -7.31
CA THR A 309 1.82 17.97 -8.11
C THR A 309 2.89 17.93 -9.15
#